data_AF-A0A8H6RL99-F1
#
_entry.id   AF-A0A8H6RL99-F1
#
_cell.length_a   1.000
_cell.length_b   1.000
_cell.length_c   1.000
_cell.angle_alpha   90.00
_cell.angle_beta   90.00
_cell.angle_gamma   90.00
#
_symmetry.space_group_name_H-M   'P 1'
#
loop_
_entity.id
_entity.type
_entity.pdbx_description
1 polymer ?
#
loop_
_entity_poly.entity_id
_entity_poly.type
_entity_poly.pdbx_seq_one_letter_code
_entity_poly.pdbx_strand_id
1 'polypeptide(L)'
;MDVFCSRLPEQISQAELQRLFTGPLNDCGVQDFHIEKFYNKGNAIITILDANAGQIFLNRYGVPRGSPHNQMALMRISYASKFVRLERSNRDPTDLSLQSLQYMANERAKALLVGVATQRSRPNDRQATEFRVSMLQCGSFDYPRDARLRSDAKLLFLAHFTDPRQGTIHFGQKQAIAILGPEGGDQLRLDLPYNDCIDIVLGKRSSSVQCMTLLEQMQLRQSCQR
;
A
#
# COMPACT_ATOMS: atom_id res chain seq x y z
N MET A 1 -8.93 -14.36 1.54
CA MET A 1 -8.98 -15.35 0.42
C MET A 1 -8.43 -14.70 -0.83
N ASP A 2 -7.65 -15.43 -1.63
CA ASP A 2 -7.10 -14.90 -2.88
C ASP A 2 -7.83 -15.45 -4.12
N VAL A 3 -8.12 -14.54 -5.05
CA VAL A 3 -8.66 -14.82 -6.38
C VAL A 3 -7.61 -14.49 -7.43
N PHE A 4 -7.24 -15.48 -8.23
CA PHE A 4 -6.33 -15.29 -9.35
C PHE A 4 -7.10 -14.80 -10.57
N CYS A 5 -6.59 -13.72 -11.17
CA CYS A 5 -7.12 -13.08 -12.35
C CYS A 5 -6.14 -13.27 -13.51
N SER A 6 -6.63 -13.73 -14.64
CA SER A 6 -5.85 -13.91 -15.87
C SER A 6 -6.58 -13.34 -17.09
N ARG A 7 -5.82 -13.17 -18.18
CA ARG A 7 -6.25 -12.55 -19.44
C ARG A 7 -6.55 -11.05 -19.32
N LEU A 8 -5.87 -10.36 -18.42
CA LEU A 8 -5.90 -8.91 -18.35
C LEU A 8 -4.94 -8.32 -19.41
N PRO A 9 -5.28 -7.21 -20.07
CA PRO A 9 -4.32 -6.51 -20.91
C PRO A 9 -3.12 -6.04 -20.08
N GLU A 10 -1.90 -6.21 -20.59
CA GLU A 10 -0.68 -5.81 -19.87
C GLU A 10 -0.68 -4.32 -19.52
N GLN A 11 -1.30 -3.50 -20.37
CA GLN A 11 -1.38 -2.04 -20.23
C GLN A 11 -2.48 -1.56 -19.28
N ILE A 12 -3.32 -2.44 -18.73
CA ILE A 12 -4.40 -2.00 -17.82
C ILE A 12 -3.81 -1.31 -16.58
N SER A 13 -4.28 -0.11 -16.27
CA SER A 13 -3.82 0.59 -15.06
C SER A 13 -4.42 -0.01 -13.79
N GLN A 14 -3.75 0.20 -12.66
CA GLN A 14 -4.27 -0.20 -11.35
C GLN A 14 -5.64 0.42 -11.06
N ALA A 15 -5.84 1.68 -11.44
CA ALA A 15 -7.12 2.39 -11.27
C ALA A 15 -8.25 1.78 -12.12
N GLU A 16 -7.94 1.36 -13.35
CA GLU A 16 -8.91 0.67 -14.21
C GLU A 16 -9.28 -0.71 -13.67
N LEU A 17 -8.31 -1.47 -13.13
CA LEU A 17 -8.57 -2.74 -12.45
C LEU A 17 -9.49 -2.54 -11.26
N GLN A 18 -9.20 -1.54 -10.42
CA GLN A 18 -10.02 -1.25 -9.26
C GLN A 18 -11.46 -0.90 -9.68
N ARG A 19 -11.63 -0.04 -10.69
CA ARG A 19 -12.97 0.30 -11.22
C ARG A 19 -13.70 -0.91 -11.81
N LEU A 20 -12.99 -1.77 -12.54
CA LEU A 20 -13.54 -2.97 -13.17
C LEU A 20 -14.14 -3.94 -12.15
N PHE A 21 -13.45 -4.14 -11.02
CA PHE A 21 -13.85 -5.11 -10.01
C PHE A 21 -14.73 -4.54 -8.88
N THR A 22 -14.72 -3.22 -8.66
CA THR A 22 -15.50 -2.60 -7.57
C THR A 22 -16.98 -2.95 -7.63
N GLY A 23 -17.63 -2.83 -8.80
CA GLY A 23 -19.05 -3.17 -8.96
C GLY A 23 -19.32 -4.66 -8.69
N PRO A 24 -18.70 -5.58 -9.44
CA PRO A 24 -18.88 -7.02 -9.23
C PRO A 24 -18.58 -7.54 -7.82
N LEU A 25 -17.58 -6.96 -7.14
CA LEU A 25 -17.24 -7.32 -5.76
C LEU A 25 -18.29 -6.80 -4.77
N ASN A 26 -18.74 -5.55 -4.94
CA ASN A 26 -19.80 -4.98 -4.11
C ASN A 26 -21.13 -5.75 -4.24
N ASP A 27 -21.49 -6.18 -5.45
CA ASP A 27 -22.70 -6.99 -5.71
C ASP A 27 -22.68 -8.37 -5.01
N CYS A 28 -21.49 -8.81 -4.59
CA CYS A 28 -21.26 -10.04 -3.83
C CYS A 28 -21.01 -9.77 -2.34
N GLY A 29 -21.15 -8.52 -1.87
CA GLY A 29 -20.95 -8.14 -0.47
C GLY A 29 -19.49 -7.94 -0.07
N VAL A 30 -18.55 -7.92 -1.02
CA VAL A 30 -17.13 -7.69 -0.74
C VAL A 30 -16.85 -6.19 -0.64
N GLN A 31 -16.58 -5.72 0.58
CA GLN A 31 -16.27 -4.30 0.84
C GLN A 31 -14.77 -4.00 0.95
N ASP A 32 -14.00 -4.99 1.37
CA ASP A 32 -12.57 -4.86 1.65
C ASP A 32 -11.79 -5.86 0.79
N PHE A 33 -11.13 -5.31 -0.23
CA PHE A 33 -10.30 -6.06 -1.15
C PHE A 33 -9.07 -5.25 -1.55
N HIS A 34 -8.01 -5.98 -1.89
CA HIS A 34 -6.78 -5.44 -2.47
C HIS A 34 -6.51 -6.14 -3.80
N ILE A 35 -6.00 -5.40 -4.78
CA ILE A 35 -5.62 -5.96 -6.08
C ILE A 35 -4.13 -5.78 -6.25
N GLU A 36 -3.40 -6.88 -6.40
CA GLU A 36 -1.98 -6.89 -6.74
C GLU A 36 -1.83 -7.25 -8.22
N LYS A 37 -1.33 -6.34 -9.04
CA LYS A 37 -1.08 -6.58 -10.47
C LYS A 37 0.32 -7.15 -10.68
N PHE A 38 0.43 -8.27 -11.39
CA PHE A 38 1.71 -8.76 -11.86
C PHE A 38 2.11 -8.06 -13.15
N TYR A 39 3.14 -7.22 -13.06
CA TYR A 39 3.71 -6.54 -14.22
C TYR A 39 4.18 -7.55 -15.28
N ASN A 40 3.95 -7.20 -16.56
CA ASN A 40 4.37 -7.95 -17.75
C ASN A 40 3.76 -9.35 -17.94
N LYS A 41 2.75 -9.74 -17.15
CA LYS A 41 2.16 -11.10 -17.26
C LYS A 41 0.65 -11.12 -17.51
N GLY A 42 0.00 -9.95 -17.58
CA GLY A 42 -1.46 -9.87 -17.79
C GLY A 42 -2.28 -10.60 -16.72
N ASN A 43 -1.73 -10.69 -15.50
CA ASN A 43 -2.30 -11.42 -14.38
C ASN A 43 -2.37 -10.51 -13.14
N ALA A 44 -3.28 -10.81 -12.22
CA ALA A 44 -3.41 -10.13 -10.94
C ALA A 44 -3.92 -11.09 -9.87
N ILE A 45 -3.70 -10.74 -8.60
CA ILE A 45 -4.34 -11.38 -7.45
C ILE A 45 -5.28 -10.37 -6.82
N ILE A 46 -6.50 -10.80 -6.50
CA ILE A 46 -7.43 -10.04 -5.67
C ILE A 46 -7.47 -10.74 -4.31
N THR A 47 -6.96 -10.06 -3.29
CA THR A 47 -7.07 -10.51 -1.90
C THR A 47 -8.34 -9.92 -1.30
N ILE A 48 -9.24 -10.79 -0.88
CA ILE A 48 -10.54 -10.46 -0.28
C ILE A 48 -10.49 -10.80 1.20
N LEU A 49 -10.90 -9.87 2.06
CA LEU A 49 -10.88 -10.08 3.51
C LEU A 49 -11.92 -11.13 3.95
N ASP A 50 -13.18 -10.95 3.54
CA ASP A 50 -14.26 -11.90 3.83
C ASP A 50 -14.25 -13.09 2.85
N ALA A 51 -13.82 -14.25 3.33
CA ALA A 51 -13.77 -15.47 2.53
C ALA A 51 -15.14 -15.94 2.04
N ASN A 52 -16.22 -15.69 2.79
CA ASN A 52 -17.57 -16.11 2.41
C ASN A 52 -18.09 -15.27 1.24
N ALA A 53 -17.98 -13.95 1.33
CA ALA A 53 -18.30 -13.04 0.23
C ALA A 53 -17.44 -13.30 -1.00
N GLY A 54 -16.14 -13.60 -0.79
CA GLY A 54 -15.24 -14.04 -1.85
C GLY A 54 -15.68 -15.33 -2.54
N GLN A 55 -16.19 -16.32 -1.80
CA GLN A 55 -16.70 -17.56 -2.40
C GLN A 55 -17.98 -17.31 -3.20
N ILE A 56 -18.86 -16.42 -2.75
CA ILE A 56 -20.04 -15.98 -3.53
C ILE A 56 -19.59 -15.33 -4.84
N PHE A 57 -18.58 -14.45 -4.78
CA PHE A 57 -17.99 -13.83 -5.96
C PHE A 57 -17.43 -14.87 -6.94
N LEU A 58 -16.66 -15.85 -6.47
CA LEU A 58 -16.13 -16.93 -7.31
C LEU A 58 -17.23 -17.82 -7.90
N ASN A 59 -18.31 -18.08 -7.18
CA ASN A 59 -19.43 -18.87 -7.70
C ASN A 59 -20.17 -18.13 -8.83
N ARG A 60 -20.19 -16.79 -8.79
CA ARG A 60 -20.89 -15.96 -9.78
C ARG A 60 -20.01 -15.58 -10.97
N TYR A 61 -18.77 -15.17 -10.72
CA TYR A 61 -17.88 -14.59 -11.74
C TYR A 61 -16.63 -15.46 -12.01
N GLY A 62 -16.39 -16.50 -11.20
CA GLY A 62 -15.26 -17.40 -11.33
C GLY A 62 -15.56 -18.66 -12.13
N VAL A 63 -14.49 -19.35 -12.49
CA VAL A 63 -14.52 -20.72 -13.02
C VAL A 63 -13.80 -21.66 -12.06
N PRO A 64 -14.19 -22.95 -11.99
CA PRO A 64 -13.44 -23.93 -11.22
C PRO A 64 -11.99 -24.00 -11.69
N ARG A 65 -11.07 -24.12 -10.73
CA ARG A 65 -9.64 -24.23 -11.02
C ARG A 65 -9.36 -25.44 -11.92
N GLY A 66 -8.49 -25.27 -12.90
CA GLY A 66 -8.16 -26.33 -13.87
C GLY A 66 -9.24 -26.58 -14.93
N SER A 67 -10.32 -25.79 -14.93
CA SER A 67 -11.31 -25.85 -16.01
C SER A 67 -10.67 -25.56 -17.36
N PRO A 68 -11.17 -26.16 -18.45
CA PRO A 68 -10.64 -25.88 -19.78
C PRO A 68 -10.77 -24.39 -20.16
N HIS A 69 -9.98 -23.96 -21.13
CA HIS A 69 -9.82 -22.53 -21.47
C HIS A 69 -11.12 -21.89 -22.01
N ASN A 70 -12.03 -22.72 -22.52
CA ASN A 70 -13.35 -22.36 -23.03
C ASN A 70 -14.45 -22.33 -21.95
N GLN A 71 -14.18 -22.81 -20.73
CA GLN A 71 -15.14 -22.74 -19.64
C GLN A 71 -15.43 -21.28 -19.31
N MET A 72 -16.73 -20.96 -19.20
CA MET A 72 -17.20 -19.62 -18.88
C MET A 72 -17.85 -19.60 -17.50
N ALA A 73 -17.67 -18.50 -16.78
CA ALA A 73 -18.37 -18.23 -15.54
C ALA A 73 -19.86 -17.92 -15.79
N LEU A 74 -20.68 -18.02 -14.74
CA LEU A 74 -22.10 -17.73 -14.79
C LEU A 74 -22.36 -16.27 -15.23
N MET A 75 -21.60 -15.34 -14.66
CA MET A 75 -21.54 -13.94 -15.08
C MET A 75 -20.15 -13.59 -15.57
N ARG A 76 -20.08 -12.71 -16.57
CA ARG A 76 -18.83 -12.39 -17.26
C ARG A 76 -18.39 -10.97 -16.95
N ILE A 77 -17.12 -10.83 -16.61
CA ILE A 77 -16.45 -9.54 -16.54
C ILE A 77 -15.62 -9.41 -17.81
N SER A 78 -15.90 -8.39 -18.61
CA SER A 78 -15.18 -8.10 -19.84
C SER A 78 -14.44 -6.77 -19.73
N TYR A 79 -13.23 -6.74 -20.27
CA TYR A 79 -12.44 -5.53 -20.41
C TYR A 79 -11.78 -5.51 -21.79
N ALA A 80 -11.89 -4.38 -22.51
CA ALA A 80 -11.36 -4.23 -23.87
C ALA A 80 -11.72 -5.41 -24.81
N SER A 81 -12.99 -5.81 -24.80
CA SER A 81 -13.53 -6.94 -25.60
C SER A 81 -12.94 -8.32 -25.28
N LYS A 82 -12.20 -8.47 -24.17
CA LYS A 82 -11.70 -9.74 -23.66
C LYS A 82 -12.38 -10.10 -22.35
N PHE A 83 -12.70 -11.37 -22.16
CA PHE A 83 -13.23 -11.87 -20.90
C PHE A 83 -12.09 -12.13 -19.92
N VAL A 84 -12.22 -11.51 -18.74
CA VAL A 84 -11.31 -11.77 -17.63
C VAL A 84 -11.65 -13.13 -17.05
N ARG A 85 -10.63 -13.95 -16.83
CA ARG A 85 -10.80 -15.26 -16.21
C ARG A 85 -10.42 -15.16 -14.74
N LEU A 86 -11.35 -15.58 -13.90
CA LEU A 86 -11.21 -15.58 -12.45
C LEU A 86 -11.25 -17.00 -11.91
N GLU A 87 -10.30 -17.35 -11.06
CA GLU A 87 -10.25 -18.65 -10.40
C GLU A 87 -9.70 -18.51 -8.98
N ARG A 88 -9.96 -19.50 -8.13
CA ARG A 88 -9.36 -19.51 -6.79
C ARG A 88 -7.84 -19.63 -6.91
N SER A 89 -7.11 -18.76 -6.19
CA SER A 89 -5.64 -18.84 -6.14
C SER A 89 -5.18 -20.18 -5.58
N ASN A 90 -4.01 -20.64 -6.03
CA ASN A 90 -3.35 -21.84 -5.50
C ASN A 90 -2.50 -21.54 -4.26
N ARG A 91 -2.40 -20.27 -3.89
CA ARG A 91 -1.68 -19.78 -2.71
C ARG A 91 -2.69 -19.15 -1.77
N ASP A 92 -2.42 -19.31 -0.47
CA ASP A 92 -3.13 -18.56 0.54
C ASP A 92 -2.64 -17.10 0.56
N PRO A 93 -3.52 -16.16 0.96
CA PRO A 93 -3.12 -14.77 1.15
C PRO A 93 -1.96 -14.68 2.12
N THR A 94 -1.03 -13.76 1.87
CA THR A 94 0.04 -13.51 2.85
C THR A 94 -0.52 -12.85 4.11
N ASP A 95 0.08 -13.16 5.26
CA ASP A 95 -0.32 -12.59 6.56
C ASP A 95 -0.26 -11.05 6.54
N LEU A 96 0.71 -10.48 5.82
CA LEU A 96 0.85 -9.04 5.66
C LEU A 96 -0.33 -8.43 4.90
N SER A 97 -0.74 -9.03 3.76
CA SER A 97 -1.89 -8.55 2.98
C SER A 97 -3.19 -8.58 3.80
N LEU A 98 -3.37 -9.61 4.64
CA LEU A 98 -4.52 -9.70 5.54
C LEU A 98 -4.47 -8.67 6.66
N GLN A 99 -3.31 -8.45 7.29
CA GLN A 99 -3.13 -7.43 8.32
C GLN A 99 -3.38 -6.02 7.78
N SER A 100 -2.88 -5.71 6.58
CA SER A 100 -3.14 -4.43 5.92
C SER A 100 -4.63 -4.23 5.63
N LEU A 101 -5.32 -5.26 5.11
CA LEU A 101 -6.77 -5.19 4.87
C LEU A 101 -7.57 -5.03 6.17
N GLN A 102 -7.21 -5.74 7.23
CA GLN A 102 -7.85 -5.60 8.55
C GLN A 102 -7.65 -4.20 9.13
N TYR A 103 -6.45 -3.64 9.00
CA TYR A 103 -6.17 -2.28 9.43
C TYR A 103 -7.04 -1.27 8.66
N MET A 104 -7.12 -1.37 7.34
CA MET A 104 -7.96 -0.49 6.51
C MET A 104 -9.45 -0.61 6.84
N ALA A 105 -9.95 -1.84 7.05
CA ALA A 105 -11.34 -2.08 7.44
C ALA A 105 -11.65 -1.47 8.83
N ASN A 106 -10.74 -1.62 9.79
CA ASN A 106 -10.86 -1.03 11.12
C ASN A 106 -10.85 0.50 11.09
N GLU A 107 -9.99 1.13 10.29
CA GLU A 107 -9.98 2.58 10.12
C GLU A 107 -11.28 3.09 9.48
N ARG A 108 -11.84 2.37 8.49
CA ARG A 108 -13.15 2.69 7.91
C ARG A 108 -14.28 2.58 8.94
N ALA A 109 -14.28 1.52 9.75
CA ALA A 109 -15.27 1.33 10.82
C ALA A 109 -15.18 2.44 11.88
N LYS A 110 -13.97 2.84 12.29
CA LYS A 110 -13.76 3.97 13.20
C LYS A 110 -14.24 5.29 12.60
N ALA A 111 -13.98 5.54 11.30
CA ALA A 111 -14.46 6.74 10.62
C ALA A 111 -16.01 6.81 10.59
N LEU A 112 -16.69 5.66 10.42
CA LEU A 112 -18.15 5.59 10.48
C LEU A 112 -18.70 5.83 11.89
N LEU A 113 -18.00 5.35 12.93
CA LEU A 113 -18.37 5.58 14.34
C LEU A 113 -18.17 7.05 14.77
N VAL A 114 -17.14 7.72 14.24
CA VAL A 114 -16.90 9.16 14.49
C VAL A 114 -17.82 10.04 13.62
N GLY A 115 -18.28 9.53 12.47
CA GLY A 115 -19.13 10.22 11.50
C GLY A 115 -20.55 10.58 11.97
N VAL A 116 -21.01 10.10 13.12
CA VAL A 116 -22.33 10.46 13.69
C VAL A 116 -22.26 11.70 14.58
N ALA A 117 -21.07 12.15 15.01
CA ALA A 117 -20.94 13.21 16.01
C ALA A 117 -20.55 14.61 15.49
N THR A 118 -20.21 14.79 14.20
CA THR A 118 -19.58 16.05 13.78
C THR A 118 -19.99 16.56 12.39
N GLN A 119 -21.30 16.69 12.15
CA GLN A 119 -21.79 17.70 11.19
C GLN A 119 -21.83 19.08 11.85
N ARG A 120 -20.67 19.67 12.17
CA ARG A 120 -20.55 21.11 12.38
C ARG A 120 -19.22 21.59 11.81
N SER A 121 -19.32 22.13 10.59
CA SER A 121 -18.56 23.27 10.09
C SER A 121 -17.16 23.47 10.70
N ARG A 122 -16.13 22.99 9.99
CA ARG A 122 -14.81 23.63 9.99
C ARG A 122 -14.36 23.88 8.56
N PRO A 123 -13.97 25.13 8.22
CA PRO A 123 -13.41 25.44 6.92
C PRO A 123 -11.98 24.89 6.85
N ASN A 124 -11.68 24.18 5.76
CA ASN A 124 -10.31 23.96 5.26
C ASN A 124 -9.35 23.19 6.20
N ASP A 125 -9.73 21.99 6.65
CA ASP A 125 -8.76 21.03 7.21
C ASP A 125 -8.05 20.31 6.04
N ARG A 126 -7.22 21.06 5.30
CA ARG A 126 -6.24 20.43 4.42
C ARG A 126 -5.29 19.67 5.35
N GLN A 127 -5.37 18.34 5.34
CA GLN A 127 -4.40 17.48 6.02
C GLN A 127 -3.01 18.05 5.76
N ALA A 128 -2.27 18.36 6.82
CA ALA A 128 -0.94 18.93 6.70
C ALA A 128 -0.07 17.95 5.91
N THR A 129 0.20 18.26 4.65
CA THR A 129 1.08 17.47 3.77
C THR A 129 2.53 17.84 3.96
N GLU A 130 2.84 18.76 4.88
CA GLU A 130 4.19 19.28 5.13
C GLU A 130 4.56 19.09 6.60
N PHE A 131 5.75 18.54 6.83
CA PHE A 131 6.28 18.32 8.16
C PHE A 131 7.71 18.83 8.25
N ARG A 132 8.04 19.49 9.36
CA ARG A 132 9.42 19.88 9.66
C ARG A 132 10.20 18.66 10.14
N VAL A 133 11.41 18.53 9.61
CA VAL A 133 12.32 17.43 9.89
C VAL A 133 13.58 18.01 10.52
N SER A 134 14.04 17.43 11.62
CA SER A 134 15.27 17.89 12.30
C SER A 134 16.52 17.15 11.82
N MET A 135 16.36 15.95 11.26
CA MET A 135 17.43 15.11 10.75
C MET A 135 16.85 14.00 9.87
N LEU A 136 17.65 13.50 8.93
CA LEU A 136 17.33 12.32 8.13
C LEU A 136 18.24 11.16 8.54
N GLN A 137 17.66 9.98 8.71
CA GLN A 137 18.42 8.75 8.93
C GLN A 137 17.95 7.65 7.98
N CYS A 138 18.89 6.90 7.44
CA CYS A 138 18.64 5.68 6.68
C CYS A 138 19.36 4.53 7.38
N GLY A 139 18.68 3.40 7.54
CA GLY A 139 19.15 2.34 8.42
C GLY A 139 18.32 1.08 8.27
N SER A 140 18.67 0.07 9.05
CA SER A 140 17.92 -1.17 9.17
C SER A 140 17.48 -1.38 10.61
N PHE A 141 16.32 -2.00 10.79
CA PHE A 141 15.97 -2.54 12.10
C PHE A 141 16.63 -3.89 12.30
N ASP A 142 17.30 -4.06 13.43
CA ASP A 142 17.93 -5.32 13.80
C ASP A 142 17.71 -5.63 15.28
N TYR A 143 17.72 -6.91 15.61
CA TYR A 143 17.72 -7.34 17.00
C TYR A 143 19.17 -7.40 17.49
N PRO A 144 19.47 -6.98 18.74
CA PRO A 144 20.79 -7.18 19.32
C PRO A 144 21.23 -8.64 19.20
N ARG A 145 22.53 -8.91 19.02
CA ARG A 145 23.04 -10.29 18.89
C ARG A 145 22.62 -11.20 20.07
N ASP A 146 22.46 -10.62 21.25
CA ASP A 146 22.06 -11.34 22.47
C ASP A 146 20.53 -11.48 22.61
N ALA A 147 19.74 -10.99 21.63
CA ALA A 147 18.29 -11.07 21.64
C ALA A 147 17.77 -12.50 21.72
N ARG A 148 18.51 -13.47 21.17
CA ARG A 148 18.14 -14.90 21.24
C ARG A 148 18.15 -15.46 22.67
N LEU A 149 18.80 -14.77 23.60
CA LEU A 149 18.90 -15.16 25.02
C LEU A 149 17.92 -14.39 25.91
N ARG A 150 17.13 -13.46 25.36
CA ARG A 150 16.20 -12.61 26.12
C ARG A 150 14.79 -12.66 25.55
N SER A 151 13.82 -12.97 26.40
CA SER A 151 12.40 -12.99 26.04
C SER A 151 11.81 -11.60 25.77
N ASP A 152 12.53 -10.52 26.10
CA ASP A 152 12.09 -9.12 25.95
C ASP A 152 12.95 -8.31 24.96
N ALA A 153 13.64 -8.97 24.03
CA ALA A 153 14.53 -8.31 23.09
C ALA A 153 13.80 -7.23 22.27
N LYS A 154 14.23 -5.98 22.41
CA LYS A 154 13.66 -4.84 21.68
C LYS A 154 14.36 -4.67 20.34
N LEU A 155 13.56 -4.49 19.30
CA LEU A 155 14.03 -4.12 17.96
C LEU A 155 14.71 -2.75 18.02
N LEU A 156 15.92 -2.64 17.48
CA LEU A 156 16.68 -1.39 17.45
C LEU A 156 16.86 -0.91 16.01
N PHE A 157 16.76 0.40 15.81
CA PHE A 157 17.11 1.02 14.53
C PHE A 157 18.62 1.27 14.47
N LEU A 158 19.29 0.64 13.51
CA LEU A 158 20.70 0.84 13.21
C LEU A 158 20.82 1.78 12.01
N ALA A 159 21.18 3.04 12.27
CA ALA A 159 21.42 4.01 11.20
C ALA A 159 22.73 3.70 10.46
N HIS A 160 22.64 3.45 9.15
CA HIS A 160 23.80 3.30 8.25
C HIS A 160 24.23 4.64 7.68
N PHE A 161 23.29 5.58 7.59
CA PHE A 161 23.51 6.95 7.13
C PHE A 161 22.71 7.92 7.98
N THR A 162 23.29 9.08 8.28
CA THR A 162 22.62 10.16 9.01
C THR A 162 23.03 11.49 8.40
N ASP A 163 22.03 12.29 8.02
CA ASP A 163 22.19 13.68 7.62
C ASP A 163 21.58 14.58 8.72
N PRO A 164 22.39 15.41 9.40
CA PRO A 164 21.91 16.24 10.50
C PRO A 164 21.23 17.53 10.03
N ARG A 165 21.14 17.79 8.72
CA ARG A 165 20.51 19.00 8.20
C ARG A 165 19.01 18.98 8.51
N GLN A 166 18.52 20.10 9.02
CA GLN A 166 17.10 20.35 9.21
C GLN A 166 16.43 20.68 7.87
N GLY A 167 15.13 20.48 7.78
CA GLY A 167 14.40 20.73 6.55
C GLY A 167 12.91 20.47 6.66
N THR A 168 12.30 20.24 5.51
CA THR A 168 10.88 19.88 5.39
C THR A 168 10.71 18.61 4.57
N ILE A 169 9.66 17.85 4.88
CA ILE A 169 9.18 16.77 4.02
C ILE A 169 7.75 17.08 3.59
N HIS A 170 7.50 16.96 2.29
CA HIS A 170 6.20 17.18 1.67
C HIS A 170 5.67 15.86 1.12
N PHE A 171 4.47 15.45 1.56
CA PHE A 171 3.76 14.29 1.05
C PHE A 171 2.88 14.69 -0.12
N GLY A 172 3.29 14.32 -1.33
CA GLY A 172 2.51 14.50 -2.54
C GLY A 172 1.56 13.32 -2.80
N GLN A 173 0.97 13.27 -4.00
CA GLN A 173 0.10 12.14 -4.39
C GLN A 173 0.89 10.92 -4.88
N LYS A 174 2.12 11.09 -5.37
CA LYS A 174 2.93 10.02 -5.99
C LYS A 174 4.27 9.77 -5.31
N GLN A 175 4.75 10.77 -4.56
CA GLN A 175 6.06 10.75 -3.93
C GLN A 175 6.05 11.67 -2.72
N ALA A 176 6.91 11.37 -1.74
CA ALA A 176 7.32 12.33 -0.74
C ALA A 176 8.59 13.05 -1.23
N ILE A 177 8.74 14.32 -0.89
CA ILE A 177 9.92 15.12 -1.22
C ILE A 177 10.47 15.68 0.08
N ALA A 178 11.71 15.33 0.42
CA ALA A 178 12.44 15.94 1.52
C ALA A 178 13.42 16.99 1.00
N ILE A 179 13.36 18.19 1.56
CA ILE A 179 14.28 19.29 1.27
C ILE A 179 15.03 19.59 2.56
N LEU A 180 16.35 19.35 2.57
CA LEU A 180 17.21 19.48 3.73
C LEU A 180 18.25 20.59 3.50
N GLY A 181 18.44 21.45 4.49
CA GLY A 181 19.35 22.60 4.42
C GLY A 181 18.61 23.93 4.55
N PRO A 182 19.35 25.02 4.76
CA PRO A 182 18.78 26.35 4.95
C PRO A 182 18.08 26.86 3.68
N GLU A 183 16.99 27.62 3.86
CA GLU A 183 16.32 28.32 2.75
C GLU A 183 17.29 29.29 2.06
N GLY A 184 17.42 29.18 0.73
CA GLY A 184 18.32 30.02 -0.07
C GLY A 184 19.80 29.63 -0.04
N GLY A 185 20.16 28.51 0.62
CA GLY A 185 21.51 27.96 0.62
C GLY A 185 21.66 26.67 -0.17
N ASP A 186 22.67 25.88 0.17
CA ASP A 186 22.87 24.54 -0.40
C ASP A 186 21.81 23.57 0.15
N GLN A 187 20.77 23.32 -0.65
CA GLN A 187 19.65 22.45 -0.31
C GLN A 187 19.82 21.08 -0.96
N LEU A 188 19.78 20.05 -0.12
CA LEU A 188 19.66 18.67 -0.56
C LEU A 188 18.18 18.34 -0.77
N ARG A 189 17.81 18.00 -2.00
CA ARG A 189 16.49 17.48 -2.33
C ARG A 189 16.53 15.97 -2.51
N LEU A 190 15.62 15.27 -1.84
CA LEU A 190 15.43 13.83 -1.93
C LEU A 190 13.99 13.55 -2.35
N ASP A 191 13.84 12.90 -3.49
CA ASP A 191 12.55 12.44 -3.98
C ASP A 191 12.39 10.97 -3.57
N LEU A 192 11.26 10.65 -2.91
CA LEU A 192 10.92 9.35 -2.35
C LEU A 192 9.63 8.84 -3.02
N PRO A 193 9.71 8.15 -4.17
CA PRO A 193 8.54 7.59 -4.83
C PRO A 193 7.85 6.56 -3.95
N TYR A 194 6.53 6.60 -3.84
CA TYR A 194 5.80 5.65 -2.99
C TYR A 194 5.90 4.20 -3.47
N ASN A 195 6.20 3.98 -4.75
CA ASN A 195 6.40 2.64 -5.30
C ASN A 195 7.70 1.97 -4.79
N ASP A 196 8.65 2.75 -4.28
CA ASP A 196 9.94 2.26 -3.77
C ASP A 196 9.90 2.10 -2.24
N CYS A 197 8.79 2.51 -1.61
CA CYS A 197 8.59 2.46 -0.16
C CYS A 197 7.65 1.30 0.20
N ILE A 198 8.04 0.50 1.18
CA ILE A 198 7.14 -0.51 1.76
C ILE A 198 6.14 0.18 2.70
N ASP A 199 6.64 1.09 3.54
CA ASP A 199 5.81 1.83 4.48
C ASP A 199 6.44 3.19 4.84
N ILE A 200 5.57 4.14 5.21
CA ILE A 200 5.93 5.46 5.73
C ILE A 200 5.24 5.63 7.07
N VAL A 201 6.04 5.57 8.13
CA VAL A 201 5.54 5.66 9.51
C VAL A 201 5.83 7.05 10.06
N LEU A 202 4.78 7.73 10.51
CA LEU A 202 4.88 9.01 11.21
C LEU A 202 4.84 8.76 12.73
N GLY A 203 5.99 8.88 13.38
CA GLY A 203 6.12 8.82 14.84
C GLY A 203 5.99 10.21 15.45
N LYS A 204 5.36 10.31 16.62
CA LYS A 204 5.34 11.53 17.44
C LYS A 204 6.18 11.30 18.69
N ARG A 205 7.35 11.93 18.77
CA ARG A 205 8.02 12.14 20.05
C ARG A 205 7.66 13.55 20.52
N SER A 206 7.46 13.74 21.83
CA SER A 206 6.99 14.99 22.44
C SER A 206 7.60 16.23 21.73
N SER A 207 6.76 16.92 20.95
CA SER A 207 7.02 18.13 20.15
C SER A 207 7.70 18.05 18.77
N SER A 208 8.14 16.89 18.27
CA SER A 208 8.65 16.77 16.89
C SER A 208 8.22 15.45 16.22
N VAL A 209 7.72 15.56 14.98
CA VAL A 209 7.33 14.41 14.16
C VAL A 209 8.59 13.75 13.62
N GLN A 210 8.81 12.49 13.98
CA GLN A 210 9.85 11.66 13.37
C GLN A 210 9.19 10.92 12.21
N CYS A 211 9.54 11.30 10.98
CA CYS A 211 9.15 10.54 9.80
C CYS A 211 10.17 9.42 9.60
N MET A 212 9.69 8.18 9.49
CA MET A 212 10.51 7.02 9.21
C MET A 212 10.02 6.37 7.92
N THR A 213 10.91 6.27 6.93
CA THR A 213 10.63 5.63 5.64
C THR A 213 11.46 4.37 5.53
N LEU A 214 10.80 3.23 5.30
CA LEU A 214 11.46 1.95 5.03
C LEU A 214 11.58 1.77 3.50
N LEU A 215 12.81 1.95 3.00
CA LEU A 215 13.20 1.68 1.62
C LEU A 215 13.88 0.32 1.55
N GLU A 216 13.40 -0.58 0.69
CA GLU A 216 14.18 -1.74 0.29
C GLU A 216 15.10 -1.34 -0.87
N GLN A 217 16.40 -1.42 -0.64
CA GLN A 217 17.50 -1.19 -1.59
C GLN A 217 17.29 -0.07 -2.63
N MET A 218 17.39 1.20 -2.23
CA MET A 218 17.74 2.26 -3.17
C MET A 218 19.24 2.56 -3.13
N GLN A 219 19.93 2.29 -4.23
CA GLN A 219 21.18 2.97 -4.56
C GLN A 219 20.86 4.46 -4.75
N LEU A 220 21.28 5.29 -3.79
CA LEU A 220 21.23 6.75 -3.91
C LEU A 220 21.99 7.20 -5.16
N ARG A 221 21.27 7.48 -6.25
CA ARG A 221 21.83 8.23 -7.38
C ARG A 221 21.82 9.71 -7.00
N GLN A 222 22.96 10.17 -6.47
CA GLN A 222 23.22 11.60 -6.36
C GLN A 222 23.41 12.17 -7.77
N SER A 223 22.41 12.85 -8.30
CA SER A 223 22.59 13.74 -9.45
C SER A 223 23.13 15.08 -8.95
N CYS A 224 24.45 15.20 -8.84
CA CYS A 224 25.13 16.49 -8.80
C CYS A 224 24.94 17.18 -10.15
N GLN A 225 24.10 18.21 -10.22
CA GLN A 225 24.20 19.20 -11.29
C GLN A 225 25.30 20.19 -10.89
N ARG A 226 26.35 20.24 -11.70
CA ARG A 226 27.30 21.37 -11.77
C ARG A 226 26.86 22.31 -12.87
#